data_AF-A0A5J4PES1-F1
#
_entry.id   AF-A0A5J4PES1-F1
#
_cell.length_a   1.000
_cell.length_b   1.000
_cell.length_c   1.000
_cell.angle_alpha   90.00
_cell.angle_beta   90.00
_cell.angle_gamma   90.00
#
_symmetry.space_group_name_H-M   'P 1'
#
loop_
_entity.id
_entity.type
_entity.pdbx_description
1 polymer ?
#
loop_
_entity_poly.entity_id
_entity_poly.type
_entity_poly.pdbx_seq_one_letter_code
_entity_poly.pdbx_strand_id
1 'polypeptide(L)'
;NMHSLSRYSRANQINKEWVERYLNEAHSFGLTSVRCHCNVMAWAETREELARIKNDAGSSLALMECKPRHNTIDTPTLFWAGIPGNEADFPAEESFYTFIPQALCFFTEETNYKSSLSPFGIKMVDRLTGKPLQLDLSDLPMKKGIITNRNKFILGPSGSGKSFFTNHMIRQYYEQGSHVLLVDTGNSYEGLCTLINRHTNGQDGIYFTYTEENPISFNPFYTEDGTFDIEKRESIKTLIL
;
A
#
# COMPACT_ATOMS: atom_id res chain seq x y z
N ASN A 1 18.80 -0.68 -45.05
CA ASN A 1 18.65 -1.99 -45.73
C ASN A 1 19.41 -3.05 -44.94
N MET A 2 18.77 -3.66 -43.92
CA MET A 2 19.44 -4.60 -43.00
C MET A 2 19.68 -5.97 -43.66
N HIS A 3 18.85 -6.33 -44.65
CA HIS A 3 19.01 -7.54 -45.48
C HIS A 3 20.27 -7.53 -46.34
N SER A 4 20.71 -6.36 -46.82
CA SER A 4 21.97 -6.27 -47.56
C SER A 4 23.16 -6.34 -46.60
N LEU A 5 23.08 -5.68 -45.44
CA LEU A 5 24.15 -5.62 -44.44
C LEU A 5 24.37 -6.95 -43.69
N SER A 6 23.34 -7.80 -43.58
CA SER A 6 23.45 -9.13 -42.96
C SER A 6 24.33 -10.09 -43.74
N ARG A 7 24.61 -9.83 -45.03
CA ARG A 7 25.48 -10.68 -45.84
C ARG A 7 26.97 -10.51 -45.52
N TYR A 8 27.34 -9.45 -44.79
CA TYR A 8 28.73 -9.06 -44.56
C TYR A 8 29.32 -9.59 -43.25
N SER A 9 28.51 -10.01 -42.28
CA SER A 9 29.02 -10.58 -41.03
C SER A 9 27.97 -11.45 -40.33
N ARG A 10 28.45 -12.45 -39.57
CA ARG A 10 27.58 -13.30 -38.73
C ARG A 10 26.83 -12.49 -37.66
N ALA A 11 27.46 -11.46 -37.10
CA ALA A 11 26.81 -10.56 -36.14
C ALA A 11 25.62 -9.81 -36.77
N ASN A 12 25.75 -9.36 -38.02
CA ASN A 12 24.68 -8.68 -38.72
C ASN A 12 23.52 -9.64 -39.08
N GLN A 13 23.79 -10.94 -39.30
CA GLN A 13 22.73 -11.95 -39.48
C GLN A 13 21.90 -12.11 -38.21
N ILE A 14 22.56 -12.26 -37.05
CA ILE A 14 21.88 -12.39 -35.76
C ILE A 14 21.01 -11.15 -35.48
N ASN A 15 21.54 -9.94 -35.70
CA ASN A 15 20.77 -8.70 -35.50
C ASN A 15 19.54 -8.63 -36.42
N LYS A 16 19.67 -9.06 -37.67
CA LYS A 16 18.55 -9.13 -38.61
C LYS A 16 17.47 -10.09 -38.11
N GLU A 17 17.85 -11.28 -37.66
CA GLU A 17 16.92 -12.27 -37.09
C GLU A 17 16.17 -11.70 -35.88
N TRP A 18 16.85 -10.96 -35.00
CA TRP A 18 16.22 -10.31 -33.85
C TRP A 18 15.21 -9.24 -34.25
N VAL A 19 15.55 -8.42 -35.24
CA VAL A 19 14.63 -7.40 -35.77
C VAL A 19 13.42 -8.05 -36.46
N GLU A 20 13.63 -9.11 -37.24
CA GLU A 20 12.53 -9.84 -37.86
C GLU A 20 11.62 -10.49 -36.81
N ARG A 21 12.19 -11.08 -35.74
CA ARG A 21 11.41 -11.61 -34.61
C ARG A 21 10.57 -10.52 -33.93
N TYR A 22 11.18 -9.36 -33.64
CA TYR A 22 10.48 -8.23 -33.04
C TYR A 22 9.32 -7.74 -33.91
N LEU A 23 9.54 -7.55 -35.21
CA LEU A 23 8.50 -7.11 -36.14
C LEU A 23 7.38 -8.13 -36.30
N ASN A 24 7.72 -9.43 -36.33
CA ASN A 24 6.74 -10.51 -36.39
C ASN A 24 5.89 -10.57 -35.13
N GLU A 25 6.48 -10.39 -33.95
CA GLU A 25 5.75 -10.33 -32.68
C GLU A 25 4.81 -9.12 -32.64
N ALA A 26 5.30 -7.94 -33.05
CA ALA A 26 4.50 -6.72 -33.16
C ALA A 26 3.26 -6.93 -34.04
N HIS A 27 3.45 -7.52 -35.22
CA HIS A 27 2.37 -7.77 -36.16
C HIS A 27 1.41 -8.88 -35.68
N SER A 28 1.94 -10.00 -35.18
CA SER A 28 1.15 -11.18 -34.81
C SER A 28 0.22 -10.92 -33.62
N PHE A 29 0.68 -10.12 -32.65
CA PHE A 29 -0.07 -9.80 -31.44
C PHE A 29 -0.70 -8.40 -31.47
N GLY A 30 -0.58 -7.65 -32.57
CA GLY A 30 -1.09 -6.28 -32.69
C GLY A 30 -0.45 -5.32 -31.68
N LEU A 31 0.82 -5.53 -31.32
CA LEU A 31 1.50 -4.73 -30.31
C LEU A 31 2.01 -3.42 -30.91
N THR A 32 1.86 -2.34 -30.15
CA THR A 32 2.42 -1.04 -30.51
C THR A 32 3.85 -0.94 -29.98
N SER A 33 4.79 -0.73 -30.90
CA SER A 33 6.19 -0.43 -30.61
C SER A 33 6.33 0.95 -29.96
N VAL A 34 7.09 1.04 -28.88
CA VAL A 34 7.40 2.29 -28.18
C VAL A 34 8.90 2.41 -27.91
N ARG A 35 9.36 3.65 -27.68
CA ARG A 35 10.68 3.92 -27.13
C ARG A 35 10.57 4.07 -25.62
N CYS A 36 11.35 3.31 -24.89
CA CYS A 36 11.35 3.30 -23.42
C CYS A 36 12.74 3.68 -22.91
N HIS A 37 12.78 4.46 -21.83
CA HIS A 37 13.97 4.71 -21.04
C HIS A 37 13.62 4.57 -19.56
N CYS A 38 14.49 3.91 -18.81
CA CYS A 38 14.37 3.76 -17.37
C CYS A 38 15.74 4.02 -16.75
N ASN A 39 15.81 4.93 -15.80
CA ASN A 39 17.01 5.20 -15.02
C ASN A 39 16.70 5.34 -13.54
N VAL A 40 17.75 5.15 -12.74
CA VAL A 40 17.75 5.45 -11.31
C VAL A 40 18.67 6.63 -11.10
N MET A 41 18.11 7.74 -10.63
CA MET A 41 18.90 8.90 -10.21
C MET A 41 19.13 8.83 -8.71
N ALA A 42 20.40 8.80 -8.32
CA ALA A 42 20.81 8.78 -6.92
C ALA A 42 21.60 10.06 -6.59
N TRP A 43 21.41 10.57 -5.39
CA TRP A 43 22.15 11.71 -4.83
C TRP A 43 22.53 11.42 -3.38
N ALA A 44 23.57 12.09 -2.90
CA ALA A 44 24.01 12.03 -1.51
C ALA A 44 24.69 13.35 -1.13
N GLU A 45 24.78 13.64 0.17
CA GLU A 45 25.47 14.83 0.67
C GLU A 45 26.99 14.67 0.65
N THR A 46 27.47 13.42 0.73
CA THR A 46 28.91 13.08 0.75
C THR A 46 29.30 12.17 -0.41
N ARG A 47 30.59 12.21 -0.79
CA ARG A 47 31.10 11.38 -1.89
C ARG A 47 31.16 9.90 -1.50
N GLU A 48 31.45 9.63 -0.23
CA GLU A 48 31.50 8.30 0.35
C GLU A 48 30.13 7.63 0.30
N GLU A 49 29.09 8.36 0.70
CA GLU A 49 27.71 7.89 0.62
C GLU A 49 27.25 7.72 -0.83
N LEU A 50 27.61 8.65 -1.73
CA LEU A 50 27.30 8.52 -3.16
C LEU A 50 27.93 7.26 -3.76
N ALA A 51 29.18 6.95 -3.41
CA ALA A 51 29.87 5.75 -3.87
C ALA A 51 29.17 4.47 -3.37
N ARG A 52 28.70 4.47 -2.13
CA ARG A 52 27.90 3.37 -1.56
C ARG A 52 26.58 3.19 -2.29
N ILE A 53 25.77 4.25 -2.44
CA ILE A 53 24.47 4.17 -3.13
C ILE A 53 24.64 3.72 -4.59
N LYS A 54 25.68 4.21 -5.27
CA LYS A 54 26.03 3.78 -6.62
C LYS A 54 26.30 2.28 -6.70
N ASN A 55 27.06 1.73 -5.75
CA ASN A 55 27.34 0.30 -5.69
C ASN A 55 26.09 -0.52 -5.38
N ASP A 56 25.26 -0.05 -4.46
CA ASP A 56 24.01 -0.70 -4.08
C ASP A 56 23.05 -0.76 -5.30
N ALA A 57 22.83 0.37 -5.99
CA ALA A 57 22.01 0.44 -7.19
C ALA A 57 22.54 -0.44 -8.32
N GLY A 58 23.86 -0.41 -8.57
CA GLY A 58 24.50 -1.26 -9.57
C GLY A 58 24.35 -2.75 -9.26
N SER A 59 24.46 -3.12 -7.99
CA SER A 59 24.27 -4.52 -7.53
C SER A 59 22.83 -4.98 -7.69
N SER A 60 21.85 -4.14 -7.34
CA SER A 60 20.43 -4.44 -7.55
C SER A 60 20.07 -4.62 -9.03
N LEU A 61 20.60 -3.78 -9.92
CA LEU A 61 20.43 -3.95 -11.36
C LEU A 61 21.03 -5.28 -11.85
N ALA A 62 22.23 -5.62 -11.38
CA ALA A 62 22.88 -6.87 -11.73
C ALA A 62 22.11 -8.11 -11.25
N LEU A 63 21.44 -8.05 -10.09
CA LEU A 63 20.55 -9.11 -9.58
C LEU A 63 19.32 -9.35 -10.48
N MET A 64 18.92 -8.34 -11.26
CA MET A 64 17.87 -8.46 -12.28
C MET A 64 18.43 -8.91 -13.65
N GLU A 65 19.68 -9.40 -13.69
CA GLU A 65 20.41 -9.75 -14.91
C GLU A 65 20.58 -8.58 -15.90
N CYS A 66 20.40 -7.35 -15.41
CA CYS A 66 20.59 -6.13 -16.20
C CYS A 66 22.04 -5.67 -16.04
N LYS A 67 22.70 -5.31 -17.16
CA LYS A 67 24.05 -4.72 -17.10
C LYS A 67 23.94 -3.25 -16.67
N PRO A 68 24.39 -2.86 -15.46
CA PRO A 68 24.31 -1.47 -15.04
C PRO A 68 25.20 -0.60 -15.94
N ARG A 69 24.63 0.49 -16.47
CA ARG A 69 25.37 1.54 -17.16
C ARG A 69 25.34 2.81 -16.33
N HIS A 70 26.51 3.34 -16.02
CA HIS A 70 26.64 4.58 -15.27
C HIS A 70 26.88 5.72 -16.27
N ASN A 71 25.86 6.55 -16.50
CA ASN A 71 26.02 7.75 -17.31
C ASN A 71 26.62 8.87 -16.45
N THR A 72 27.81 9.34 -16.83
CA THR A 72 28.54 10.43 -16.16
C THR A 72 28.66 11.68 -17.03
N ILE A 73 28.15 11.65 -18.27
CA ILE A 73 28.33 12.72 -19.26
C ILE A 73 27.03 13.52 -19.37
N ASP A 74 25.91 12.85 -19.62
CA ASP A 74 24.63 13.50 -19.89
C ASP A 74 23.73 13.53 -18.66
N THR A 75 24.30 13.37 -17.46
CA THR A 75 23.54 13.34 -16.20
C THR A 75 22.63 14.57 -16.00
N PRO A 76 23.08 15.81 -16.28
CA PRO A 76 22.22 17.00 -16.17
C PRO A 76 21.05 16.96 -17.17
N THR A 77 21.30 16.53 -18.40
CA THR A 77 20.28 16.41 -19.46
C THR A 77 19.27 15.34 -19.10
N LEU A 78 19.72 14.17 -18.65
CA LEU A 78 18.85 13.08 -18.18
C LEU A 78 18.02 13.50 -16.97
N PHE A 79 18.61 14.23 -16.02
CA PHE A 79 17.90 14.80 -14.88
C PHE A 79 16.77 15.73 -15.34
N TRP A 80 17.09 16.65 -16.25
CA TRP A 80 16.13 17.62 -16.75
C TRP A 80 15.02 16.98 -17.60
N ALA A 81 15.37 16.05 -18.48
CA ALA A 81 14.42 15.32 -19.32
C ALA A 81 13.54 14.34 -18.52
N GLY A 82 14.01 13.90 -17.34
CA GLY A 82 13.24 13.06 -16.41
C GLY A 82 12.19 13.83 -15.60
N ILE A 83 12.15 15.16 -15.67
CA ILE A 83 11.11 15.97 -15.03
C ILE A 83 9.78 15.75 -15.78
N PRO A 84 8.66 15.45 -15.08
CA PRO A 84 7.37 15.26 -15.73
C PRO A 84 7.00 16.42 -16.65
N GLY A 85 6.71 16.09 -17.92
CA GLY A 85 6.39 17.07 -18.96
C GLY A 85 7.58 17.56 -19.80
N ASN A 86 8.82 17.13 -19.50
CA ASN A 86 10.02 17.51 -20.25
C ASN A 86 10.66 16.36 -21.07
N GLU A 87 9.89 15.31 -21.33
CA GLU A 87 10.34 14.10 -22.04
C GLU A 87 10.79 14.35 -23.50
N ALA A 88 10.42 15.48 -24.09
CA ALA A 88 10.84 15.87 -25.44
C ALA A 88 12.35 16.15 -25.54
N ASP A 89 12.99 16.55 -24.44
CA ASP A 89 14.44 16.77 -24.36
C ASP A 89 15.23 15.47 -24.14
N PHE A 90 14.54 14.32 -24.07
CA PHE A 90 15.18 13.06 -23.76
C PHE A 90 16.07 12.58 -24.94
N PRO A 91 17.37 12.30 -24.72
CA PRO A 91 18.26 11.85 -25.78
C PRO A 91 17.74 10.57 -26.43
N ALA A 92 17.56 10.61 -27.74
CA ALA A 92 17.01 9.51 -28.51
C ALA A 92 17.84 8.24 -28.29
N GLU A 93 19.15 8.34 -28.32
CA GLU A 93 20.13 7.27 -28.13
C GLU A 93 20.05 6.55 -26.78
N GLU A 94 19.52 7.20 -25.75
CA GLU A 94 19.40 6.63 -24.40
C GLU A 94 18.14 5.77 -24.22
N SER A 95 17.27 5.69 -25.23
CA SER A 95 16.05 4.88 -25.21
C SER A 95 16.14 3.63 -26.10
N PHE A 96 15.47 2.55 -25.68
CA PHE A 96 15.43 1.27 -26.40
C PHE A 96 14.02 0.96 -26.91
N TYR A 97 13.92 0.09 -27.91
CA TYR A 97 12.63 -0.36 -28.44
C TYR A 97 12.05 -1.49 -27.59
N THR A 98 10.77 -1.38 -27.28
CA THR A 98 9.98 -2.41 -26.59
C THR A 98 8.50 -2.26 -26.99
N PHE A 99 7.61 -3.03 -26.37
CA PHE A 99 6.17 -2.87 -26.54
C PHE A 99 5.53 -2.30 -25.28
N ILE A 100 4.33 -1.72 -25.42
CA ILE A 100 3.61 -1.07 -24.31
C ILE A 100 3.50 -1.97 -23.06
N PRO A 101 3.08 -3.25 -23.14
CA PRO A 101 2.92 -4.08 -21.93
C PRO A 101 4.23 -4.24 -21.14
N GLN A 102 5.34 -4.45 -21.83
CA GLN A 102 6.67 -4.61 -21.24
C GLN A 102 7.20 -3.28 -20.72
N ALA A 103 6.95 -2.17 -21.41
CA ALA A 103 7.31 -0.83 -20.92
C ALA A 103 6.60 -0.51 -19.59
N LEU A 104 5.32 -0.87 -19.48
CA LEU A 104 4.54 -0.68 -18.26
C LEU A 104 5.08 -1.49 -17.08
N CYS A 105 5.70 -2.65 -17.31
CA CYS A 105 6.36 -3.41 -16.24
C CYS A 105 7.54 -2.65 -15.59
N PHE A 106 8.13 -1.67 -16.28
CA PHE A 106 9.19 -0.82 -15.73
C PHE A 106 8.65 0.49 -15.13
N PHE A 107 7.35 0.77 -15.26
CA PHE A 107 6.76 1.95 -14.66
C PHE A 107 6.64 1.75 -13.15
N THR A 108 7.22 2.67 -12.38
CA THR A 108 7.20 2.57 -10.91
C THR A 108 5.84 3.03 -10.40
N GLU A 109 4.95 2.07 -10.10
CA GLU A 109 3.67 2.34 -9.44
C GLU A 109 3.79 2.37 -7.91
N GLU A 110 4.94 1.96 -7.38
CA GLU A 110 5.21 2.01 -5.95
C GLU A 110 5.65 3.40 -5.51
N THR A 111 5.05 3.88 -4.44
CA THR A 111 5.41 5.14 -3.80
C THR A 111 5.47 4.93 -2.30
N ASN A 112 6.22 5.77 -1.60
CA ASN A 112 6.24 5.75 -0.14
C ASN A 112 4.81 5.88 0.41
N TYR A 113 4.53 5.21 1.53
CA TYR A 113 3.25 5.38 2.22
C TYR A 113 2.96 6.86 2.47
N LYS A 114 1.73 7.26 2.18
CA LYS A 114 1.25 8.65 2.34
C LYS A 114 0.19 8.68 3.44
N SER A 115 0.22 9.73 4.25
CA SER A 115 -0.87 9.98 5.18
C SER A 115 -2.18 10.21 4.41
N SER A 116 -3.27 9.71 4.98
CA SER A 116 -4.62 9.96 4.52
C SER A 116 -5.00 11.41 4.81
N LEU A 117 -5.52 12.11 3.81
CA LEU A 117 -6.08 13.45 3.94
C LEU A 117 -7.52 13.35 4.48
N SER A 118 -7.65 12.90 5.72
CA SER A 118 -8.94 12.72 6.41
C SER A 118 -8.86 13.33 7.81
N PRO A 119 -9.94 13.95 8.32
CA PRO A 119 -9.98 14.41 9.71
C PRO A 119 -9.91 13.23 10.70
N PHE A 120 -10.26 12.04 10.24
CA PHE A 120 -10.20 10.80 10.98
C PHE A 120 -8.99 9.96 10.57
N GLY A 121 -8.38 9.22 11.50
CA GLY A 121 -7.36 8.23 11.16
C GLY A 121 -6.61 7.63 12.34
N ILE A 122 -5.97 6.50 12.08
CA ILE A 122 -5.12 5.80 13.04
C ILE A 122 -3.67 6.24 12.81
N LYS A 123 -2.95 6.57 13.88
CA LYS A 123 -1.51 6.83 13.79
C LYS A 123 -0.74 5.53 13.64
N MET A 124 -0.03 5.37 12.53
CA MET A 124 0.83 4.23 12.21
C MET A 124 2.24 4.73 11.87
N VAL A 125 3.16 3.82 11.56
CA VAL A 125 4.53 4.15 11.18
C VAL A 125 4.91 3.37 9.94
N ASP A 126 5.55 4.03 8.99
CA ASP A 126 6.20 3.37 7.86
C ASP A 126 7.33 2.48 8.37
N ARG A 127 7.27 1.19 8.02
CA ARG A 127 8.25 0.20 8.45
C ARG A 127 9.66 0.48 7.93
N LEU A 128 9.81 1.04 6.72
CA LEU A 128 11.11 1.22 6.09
C LEU A 128 11.79 2.52 6.55
N THR A 129 11.05 3.62 6.58
CA THR A 129 11.63 4.94 6.89
C THR A 129 11.43 5.38 8.35
N GLY A 130 10.56 4.70 9.12
CA GLY A 130 10.16 5.15 10.45
C GLY A 130 9.26 6.38 10.45
N LYS A 131 8.82 6.85 9.28
CA LYS A 131 7.98 8.04 9.14
C LYS A 131 6.60 7.79 9.77
N PRO A 132 6.13 8.66 10.68
CA PRO A 132 4.76 8.59 11.18
C PRO A 132 3.74 8.83 10.06
N LEU A 133 2.68 8.05 10.06
CA LEU A 133 1.59 8.10 9.09
C LEU A 133 0.25 8.23 9.79
N GLN A 134 -0.65 9.04 9.23
CA GLN A 134 -2.06 9.02 9.60
C GLN A 134 -2.81 8.19 8.58
N LEU A 135 -3.50 7.14 8.99
CA LEU A 135 -4.16 6.20 8.09
C LEU A 135 -5.67 6.17 8.34
N ASP A 136 -6.44 6.53 7.32
CA ASP A 136 -7.90 6.37 7.32
C ASP A 136 -8.27 5.08 6.60
N LEU A 137 -8.77 4.11 7.37
CA LEU A 137 -9.22 2.82 6.84
C LEU A 137 -10.70 2.82 6.44
N SER A 138 -11.43 3.92 6.63
CA SER A 138 -12.89 3.93 6.57
C SER A 138 -13.41 5.00 5.62
N ASP A 139 -13.20 6.29 5.88
CA ASP A 139 -13.92 7.33 5.15
C ASP A 139 -13.25 7.71 3.84
N LEU A 140 -11.94 7.92 3.83
CA LEU A 140 -11.18 8.23 2.63
C LEU A 140 -11.25 7.12 1.57
N PRO A 141 -11.07 5.82 1.90
CA PRO A 141 -11.22 4.75 0.92
C PRO A 141 -12.65 4.66 0.37
N MET A 142 -13.67 4.91 1.20
CA MET A 142 -15.06 4.90 0.76
C MET A 142 -15.36 6.07 -0.19
N LYS A 143 -14.87 7.28 0.11
CA LYS A 143 -14.96 8.45 -0.78
C LYS A 143 -14.27 8.23 -2.12
N LYS A 144 -13.18 7.46 -2.13
CA LYS A 144 -12.45 7.08 -3.36
C LYS A 144 -13.10 5.91 -4.12
N GLY A 145 -14.17 5.31 -3.60
CA GLY A 145 -14.82 4.14 -4.20
C GLY A 145 -13.99 2.86 -4.11
N ILE A 146 -12.99 2.79 -3.23
CA ILE A 146 -12.13 1.61 -3.03
C ILE A 146 -12.88 0.54 -2.22
N ILE A 147 -13.72 0.97 -1.26
CA ILE A 147 -14.55 0.10 -0.43
C ILE A 147 -16.00 0.53 -0.50
N THR A 148 -16.91 -0.45 -0.40
CA THR A 148 -18.37 -0.23 -0.36
C THR A 148 -18.93 -0.25 1.06
N ASN A 149 -18.15 -0.73 2.04
CA ASN A 149 -18.52 -0.81 3.44
C ASN A 149 -17.31 -0.52 4.34
N ARG A 150 -17.56 -0.31 5.64
CA ARG A 150 -16.50 -0.03 6.64
C ARG A 150 -16.08 -1.26 7.44
N ASN A 151 -16.52 -2.46 7.06
CA ASN A 151 -16.17 -3.68 7.78
C ASN A 151 -14.67 -3.96 7.64
N LYS A 152 -14.05 -4.53 8.68
CA LYS A 152 -12.62 -4.82 8.73
C LYS A 152 -12.40 -6.27 9.13
N PHE A 153 -11.47 -6.92 8.45
CA PHE A 153 -11.03 -8.28 8.78
C PHE A 153 -9.54 -8.26 9.11
N ILE A 154 -9.19 -8.56 10.36
CA ILE A 154 -7.81 -8.56 10.86
C ILE A 154 -7.38 -10.01 11.03
N LEU A 155 -6.38 -10.45 10.24
CA LEU A 155 -5.91 -11.83 10.21
C LEU A 155 -4.45 -11.93 10.65
N GLY A 156 -4.11 -13.02 11.34
CA GLY A 156 -2.74 -13.36 11.72
C GLY A 156 -2.67 -14.54 12.68
N PRO A 157 -1.57 -15.30 12.74
CA PRO A 157 -1.40 -16.40 13.69
C PRO A 157 -1.28 -15.89 15.15
N SER A 158 -1.32 -16.79 16.13
CA SER A 158 -1.04 -16.40 17.52
C SER A 158 0.33 -15.74 17.64
N GLY A 159 0.45 -14.69 18.45
CA GLY A 159 1.69 -13.93 18.61
C GLY A 159 2.01 -12.92 17.50
N SER A 160 1.22 -12.82 16.42
CA SER A 160 1.50 -11.90 15.30
C SER A 160 1.16 -10.42 15.58
N GLY A 161 0.72 -10.09 16.80
CA GLY A 161 0.32 -8.73 17.16
C GLY A 161 -1.11 -8.33 16.78
N LYS A 162 -2.02 -9.27 16.46
CA LYS A 162 -3.44 -8.98 16.17
C LYS A 162 -4.10 -8.13 17.26
N SER A 163 -4.12 -8.63 18.50
CA SER A 163 -4.74 -7.93 19.63
C SER A 163 -4.05 -6.60 19.92
N PHE A 164 -2.72 -6.54 19.76
CA PHE A 164 -1.95 -5.29 19.91
C PHE A 164 -2.40 -4.23 18.90
N PHE A 165 -2.51 -4.59 17.61
CA PHE A 165 -3.01 -3.70 16.58
C PHE A 165 -4.48 -3.30 16.83
N THR A 166 -5.35 -4.26 17.14
CA THR A 166 -6.78 -3.97 17.38
C THR A 166 -6.96 -3.03 18.57
N ASN A 167 -6.19 -3.22 19.65
CA ASN A 167 -6.24 -2.37 20.83
C ASN A 167 -5.80 -0.93 20.49
N HIS A 168 -4.70 -0.77 19.73
CA HIS A 168 -4.24 0.52 19.23
C HIS A 168 -5.27 1.21 18.31
N MET A 169 -5.85 0.46 17.38
CA MET A 169 -6.91 0.94 16.49
C MET A 169 -8.11 1.43 17.30
N ILE A 170 -8.65 0.59 18.19
CA ILE A 170 -9.84 0.89 18.98
C ILE A 170 -9.63 2.11 19.87
N ARG A 171 -8.48 2.21 20.54
CA ARG A 171 -8.14 3.39 21.33
C ARG A 171 -8.22 4.66 20.49
N GLN A 172 -7.64 4.66 19.29
CA GLN A 172 -7.64 5.83 18.42
C GLN A 172 -9.04 6.15 17.89
N TYR A 173 -9.89 5.15 17.62
CA TYR A 173 -11.29 5.35 17.26
C TYR A 173 -12.06 6.00 18.42
N TYR A 174 -11.87 5.49 19.63
CA TYR A 174 -12.46 6.02 20.86
C TYR A 174 -12.05 7.47 21.12
N GLU A 175 -10.75 7.77 21.05
CA GLU A 175 -10.22 9.14 21.22
C GLU A 175 -10.75 10.12 20.15
N GLN A 176 -11.26 9.61 19.04
CA GLN A 176 -11.89 10.38 17.96
C GLN A 176 -13.43 10.37 18.04
N GLY A 177 -14.01 9.94 19.16
CA GLY A 177 -15.45 10.02 19.44
C GLY A 177 -16.27 8.84 18.92
N SER A 178 -15.64 7.75 18.50
CA SER A 178 -16.40 6.54 18.09
C SER A 178 -16.93 5.79 19.32
N HIS A 179 -18.19 5.39 19.27
CA HIS A 179 -18.75 4.43 20.22
C HIS A 179 -18.21 3.03 19.92
N VAL A 180 -17.58 2.39 20.90
CA VAL A 180 -16.94 1.07 20.74
C VAL A 180 -17.67 0.06 21.61
N LEU A 181 -18.20 -0.98 20.97
CA LEU A 181 -18.61 -2.22 21.63
C LEU A 181 -17.65 -3.32 21.20
N LEU A 182 -17.08 -4.04 22.18
CA LEU A 182 -16.14 -5.12 21.91
C LEU A 182 -16.52 -6.37 22.69
N VAL A 183 -16.48 -7.52 22.01
CA VAL A 183 -16.62 -8.85 22.61
C VAL A 183 -15.22 -9.45 22.70
N ASP A 184 -14.73 -9.64 23.93
CA ASP A 184 -13.39 -10.16 24.20
C ASP A 184 -13.48 -11.58 24.78
N THR A 185 -12.81 -12.54 24.13
CA THR A 185 -12.66 -13.90 24.67
C THR A 185 -11.36 -14.10 25.43
N GLY A 186 -10.39 -13.19 25.29
CA GLY A 186 -9.02 -13.38 25.76
C GLY A 186 -8.52 -12.32 26.74
N ASN A 187 -9.41 -11.49 27.29
CA ASN A 187 -9.12 -10.37 28.20
C ASN A 187 -7.99 -9.44 27.70
N SER A 188 -7.82 -9.35 26.38
CA SER A 188 -6.79 -8.54 25.73
C SER A 188 -7.07 -7.04 25.82
N TYR A 189 -8.32 -6.65 26.09
CA TYR A 189 -8.75 -5.25 26.05
C TYR A 189 -9.13 -4.68 27.42
N GLU A 190 -9.16 -5.50 28.48
CA GLU A 190 -9.45 -5.08 29.87
C GLU A 190 -8.56 -3.91 30.32
N GLY A 191 -7.27 -3.95 29.98
CA GLY A 191 -6.32 -2.89 30.32
C GLY A 191 -6.66 -1.54 29.68
N LEU A 192 -7.15 -1.53 28.43
CA LEU A 192 -7.59 -0.30 27.77
C LEU A 192 -8.88 0.22 28.41
N CYS A 193 -9.86 -0.65 28.64
CA CYS A 193 -11.11 -0.29 29.32
C CYS A 193 -10.83 0.33 30.70
N THR A 194 -9.97 -0.31 31.51
CA THR A 194 -9.57 0.20 32.83
C THR A 194 -8.90 1.57 32.74
N LEU A 195 -8.04 1.79 31.74
CA LEU A 195 -7.38 3.08 31.53
C LEU A 195 -8.41 4.18 31.21
N ILE A 196 -9.33 3.90 30.29
CA ILE A 196 -10.41 4.83 29.92
C ILE A 196 -11.31 5.11 31.12
N ASN A 197 -11.67 4.07 31.89
CA ASN A 197 -12.51 4.19 33.07
C ASN A 197 -11.91 5.11 34.13
N ARG A 198 -10.61 4.93 34.41
CA ARG A 198 -9.87 5.83 35.32
C ARG A 198 -9.80 7.26 34.79
N HIS A 199 -9.53 7.42 33.50
CA HIS A 199 -9.43 8.74 32.87
C HIS A 199 -10.78 9.50 32.89
N THR A 200 -11.88 8.79 32.74
CA THR A 200 -13.24 9.34 32.68
C THR A 200 -13.97 9.33 34.03
N ASN A 201 -13.27 8.96 35.12
CA ASN A 201 -13.86 8.81 36.46
C ASN A 201 -15.11 7.92 36.48
N GLY A 202 -15.06 6.80 35.77
CA GLY A 202 -16.13 5.80 35.74
C GLY A 202 -17.24 6.05 34.72
N GLN A 203 -17.19 7.14 33.95
CA GLN A 203 -18.21 7.43 32.93
C GLN A 203 -18.12 6.54 31.70
N ASP A 204 -16.94 5.99 31.42
CA ASP A 204 -16.68 5.18 30.23
C ASP A 204 -15.70 4.02 30.54
N GLY A 205 -15.30 3.23 29.54
CA GLY A 205 -14.32 2.15 29.70
C GLY A 205 -14.87 0.98 30.53
N ILE A 206 -16.15 0.69 30.39
CA ILE A 206 -16.83 -0.36 31.16
C ILE A 206 -16.42 -1.72 30.59
N TYR A 207 -15.93 -2.61 31.46
CA TYR A 207 -15.58 -3.99 31.11
C TYR A 207 -16.51 -4.95 31.84
N PHE A 208 -17.38 -5.63 31.10
CA PHE A 208 -18.22 -6.69 31.64
C PHE A 208 -17.48 -8.02 31.52
N THR A 209 -17.19 -8.63 32.67
CA THR A 209 -16.60 -9.95 32.74
C THR A 209 -17.55 -10.91 33.43
N TYR A 210 -17.48 -12.18 33.08
CA TYR A 210 -18.21 -13.23 33.77
C TYR A 210 -17.52 -13.53 35.11
N THR A 211 -18.29 -13.54 36.20
CA THR A 211 -17.90 -14.20 37.44
C THR A 211 -18.98 -15.20 37.85
N GLU A 212 -18.64 -16.19 38.69
CA GLU A 212 -19.64 -17.15 39.19
C GLU A 212 -20.74 -16.45 39.99
N GLU A 213 -20.39 -15.40 40.74
CA GLU A 213 -21.33 -14.61 41.52
C GLU A 213 -22.13 -13.61 40.68
N ASN A 214 -21.62 -13.19 39.52
CA ASN A 214 -22.25 -12.21 38.64
C ASN A 214 -22.07 -12.62 37.16
N PRO A 215 -22.90 -13.56 36.66
CA PRO A 215 -22.87 -13.96 35.27
C PRO A 215 -23.28 -12.78 34.37
N ILE A 216 -22.69 -12.70 33.18
CA ILE A 216 -23.12 -11.75 32.16
C ILE A 216 -24.57 -12.07 31.81
N SER A 217 -25.48 -11.15 32.15
CA SER A 217 -26.89 -11.25 31.85
C SER A 217 -27.32 -10.04 31.02
N PHE A 218 -28.01 -10.31 29.92
CA PHE A 218 -28.61 -9.30 29.07
C PHE A 218 -30.10 -9.60 28.99
N ASN A 219 -30.94 -8.67 29.42
CA ASN A 219 -32.38 -8.81 29.30
C ASN A 219 -32.83 -8.20 27.97
N PRO A 220 -33.12 -9.01 26.92
CA PRO A 220 -33.53 -8.48 25.63
C PRO A 220 -34.90 -7.77 25.70
N PHE A 221 -35.71 -8.04 26.74
CA PHE A 221 -37.02 -7.43 26.97
C PHE A 221 -36.96 -6.09 27.71
N TYR A 222 -35.78 -5.66 28.18
CA TYR A 222 -35.64 -4.41 28.90
C TYR A 222 -35.93 -3.19 28.00
N THR A 223 -36.74 -2.28 28.52
CA THR A 223 -37.09 -0.96 27.98
C THR A 223 -37.20 0.00 29.16
N GLU A 224 -36.65 1.21 29.05
CA GLU A 224 -36.58 2.16 30.17
C GLU A 224 -37.96 2.72 30.56
N ASP A 225 -38.83 2.90 29.56
CA ASP A 225 -40.20 3.42 29.68
C ASP A 225 -41.27 2.30 29.75
N GLY A 226 -40.86 1.03 29.63
CA GLY A 226 -41.75 -0.12 29.58
C GLY A 226 -42.53 -0.27 28.26
N THR A 227 -42.22 0.52 27.22
CA THR A 227 -42.94 0.45 25.95
C THR A 227 -42.15 -0.32 24.89
N PHE A 228 -42.84 -1.26 24.22
CA PHE A 228 -42.28 -2.01 23.10
C PHE A 228 -42.74 -1.37 21.80
N ASP A 229 -41.86 -0.55 21.22
CA ASP A 229 -42.06 -0.01 19.87
C ASP A 229 -41.98 -1.12 18.80
N ILE A 230 -42.25 -0.75 17.55
CA ILE A 230 -42.28 -1.71 16.43
C ILE A 230 -40.88 -2.33 16.22
N GLU A 231 -39.82 -1.53 16.30
CA GLU A 231 -38.44 -2.00 16.06
C GLU A 231 -37.97 -2.99 17.13
N LYS A 232 -38.28 -2.72 18.40
CA LYS A 232 -38.02 -3.63 19.53
C LYS A 232 -38.82 -4.92 19.40
N ARG A 233 -40.10 -4.85 19.00
CA ARG A 233 -40.93 -6.06 18.77
C ARG A 233 -40.37 -6.92 17.66
N GLU A 234 -39.95 -6.32 16.54
CA GLU A 234 -39.34 -7.07 15.44
C GLU A 234 -37.98 -7.66 15.85
N SER A 235 -37.14 -6.91 16.56
CA SER A 235 -35.86 -7.41 17.08
C SER A 235 -36.05 -8.61 18.04
N ILE A 236 -37.04 -8.54 18.92
CA ILE A 236 -37.38 -9.64 19.83
C ILE A 236 -37.90 -10.86 19.06
N LYS A 237 -38.73 -10.66 18.02
CA LYS A 237 -39.18 -11.77 17.16
C LYS A 237 -37.99 -12.48 16.51
N THR A 238 -37.00 -11.74 16.00
CA THR A 238 -35.78 -12.31 15.42
C THR A 238 -34.92 -13.07 16.43
N LEU A 239 -34.97 -12.72 17.72
CA LEU A 239 -34.25 -13.43 18.78
C LEU A 239 -34.95 -14.73 19.23
N ILE A 240 -36.28 -14.80 19.08
CA ILE A 240 -37.10 -15.94 19.55
C ILE A 240 -37.33 -16.97 18.43
N LEU A 241 -37.34 -16.55 17.17
CA LEU A 241 -37.48 -17.40 15.98
C LEU A 241 -36.14 -17.95 15.52
#